data_AF-A0A4S8KMY4-F1
#
_entry.id   AF-A0A4S8KMY4-F1
#
_cell.length_a   1.000
_cell.length_b   1.000
_cell.length_c   1.000
_cell.angle_alpha   90.00
_cell.angle_beta   90.00
_cell.angle_gamma   90.00
#
_symmetry.space_group_name_H-M   'P 1'
#
loop_
_entity.id
_entity.type
_entity.pdbx_description
1 polymer ?
#
loop_
_entity_poly.entity_id
_entity_poly.type
_entity_poly.pdbx_seq_one_letter_code
_entity_poly.pdbx_strand_id
1 'polypeptide(L)'
;MNPQTSPNQPSYNALKTLIKQHVIEGVDYSKPLIGVWDSPEDEITAVGTEKKARRRPRRYASLVRAPPPDTPNTAVVKLKEENAKLNKRLKRSQEKCHVFGLHLRAAAAFREAADLKTKVANVEAAEARREVERLKREIERLEAMNNLAN
;
A
#
# COMPACT_ATOMS: atom_id res chain seq x y z
N MET A 1 -0.72 -10.51 -28.78
CA MET A 1 -2.05 -10.84 -28.26
C MET A 1 -1.90 -11.92 -27.19
N ASN A 2 -2.32 -11.61 -25.96
CA ASN A 2 -2.35 -12.47 -24.77
C ASN A 2 -3.52 -13.50 -24.88
N PRO A 3 -3.50 -14.65 -24.17
CA PRO A 3 -3.85 -14.61 -22.74
C PRO A 3 -2.94 -15.44 -21.83
N GLN A 4 -2.54 -14.77 -20.74
CA GLN A 4 -2.04 -15.36 -19.52
C GLN A 4 -3.06 -16.35 -18.95
N THR A 5 -2.65 -17.60 -18.78
CA THR A 5 -3.39 -18.64 -18.08
C THR A 5 -3.26 -18.44 -16.57
N SER A 6 -4.37 -18.21 -15.88
CA SER A 6 -4.45 -18.25 -14.42
C SER A 6 -4.33 -19.70 -13.92
N PRO A 7 -3.43 -20.05 -12.98
CA PRO A 7 -3.38 -21.39 -12.42
C PRO A 7 -4.31 -21.55 -11.20
N ASN A 8 -4.95 -22.73 -11.14
CA ASN A 8 -5.46 -23.42 -9.94
C ASN A 8 -6.79 -22.96 -9.30
N GLN A 9 -7.92 -23.24 -9.98
CA GLN A 9 -9.18 -23.53 -9.30
C GLN A 9 -9.42 -25.05 -9.28
N PRO A 10 -9.52 -25.70 -8.10
CA PRO A 10 -9.83 -27.13 -8.04
C PRO A 10 -11.25 -27.38 -8.53
N SER A 11 -11.42 -28.45 -9.30
CA SER A 11 -12.74 -28.85 -9.79
C SER A 11 -13.66 -29.27 -8.64
N TYR A 12 -14.97 -29.12 -8.84
CA TYR A 12 -15.99 -29.48 -7.86
C TYR A 12 -15.86 -30.93 -7.34
N ASN A 13 -15.36 -31.85 -8.18
CA ASN A 13 -15.12 -33.24 -7.80
C ASN A 13 -13.94 -33.40 -6.83
N ALA A 14 -12.89 -32.60 -6.96
CA ALA A 14 -11.74 -32.58 -6.03
C ALA A 14 -12.14 -32.03 -4.66
N LEU A 15 -13.06 -31.07 -4.61
CA LEU A 15 -13.65 -30.58 -3.36
C LEU A 15 -14.51 -31.64 -2.67
N LYS A 16 -15.31 -32.40 -3.43
CA LYS A 16 -16.19 -33.43 -2.88
C LYS A 16 -15.42 -34.61 -2.27
N THR A 17 -14.28 -34.99 -2.84
CA THR A 17 -13.41 -36.04 -2.28
C THR A 17 -12.69 -35.59 -1.02
N LEU A 18 -12.20 -34.35 -0.97
CA LEU A 18 -11.61 -33.74 0.23
C LEU A 18 -12.59 -33.73 1.41
N ILE A 19 -13.86 -33.41 1.16
CA ILE A 19 -14.90 -33.40 2.19
C ILE A 19 -15.20 -34.83 2.68
N LYS A 20 -15.24 -35.84 1.80
CA LYS A 20 -15.44 -37.24 2.21
C LYS A 20 -14.28 -37.80 3.03
N GLN A 21 -13.03 -37.38 2.74
CA GLN A 21 -11.84 -37.82 3.49
C GLN A 21 -11.82 -37.28 4.93
N HIS A 22 -12.39 -36.10 5.19
CA HIS A 22 -12.47 -35.52 6.54
C HIS A 22 -13.69 -35.95 7.38
N VAL A 23 -14.63 -36.71 6.81
CA VAL A 23 -15.83 -37.20 7.53
C VAL A 23 -15.57 -38.55 8.22
N ILE A 24 -14.44 -39.22 7.95
CA ILE A 24 -14.12 -40.55 8.50
C ILE A 24 -13.42 -40.49 9.88
N GLU A 25 -12.88 -39.33 10.28
CA GLU A 25 -12.23 -39.19 11.59
C GLU A 25 -13.19 -38.64 12.66
N GLY A 26 -13.96 -39.57 13.23
CA GLY A 26 -14.27 -39.64 14.66
C GLY A 26 -15.07 -38.51 15.31
N VAL A 27 -16.40 -38.65 15.34
CA VAL A 27 -17.20 -38.18 16.49
C VAL A 27 -18.19 -39.28 16.87
N ASP A 28 -17.93 -39.89 18.02
CA ASP A 28 -18.68 -40.94 18.67
C ASP A 28 -19.99 -40.35 19.28
N TYR A 29 -21.15 -40.76 18.78
CA TYR A 29 -22.47 -40.27 19.21
C TYR A 29 -23.04 -41.06 20.39
N SER A 30 -22.20 -41.37 21.38
CA SER A 30 -22.61 -42.14 22.56
C SER A 30 -22.65 -41.27 23.82
N LYS A 31 -23.74 -40.52 24.01
CA LYS A 31 -24.40 -40.33 25.33
C LYS A 31 -25.72 -39.55 25.24
N PRO A 32 -26.68 -39.87 26.11
CA PRO A 32 -28.11 -39.75 25.83
C PRO A 32 -28.65 -38.33 25.99
N LEU A 33 -29.66 -38.03 25.18
CA LEU A 33 -30.66 -37.01 25.45
C LEU A 33 -31.28 -37.27 26.83
N ILE A 34 -30.93 -36.45 27.82
CA ILE A 34 -31.70 -36.32 29.06
C ILE A 34 -32.36 -34.96 29.00
N GLY A 35 -33.68 -34.99 28.77
CA GLY A 35 -34.53 -33.83 28.97
C GLY A 35 -34.74 -33.58 30.45
N VAL A 36 -34.78 -32.30 30.82
CA VAL A 36 -35.62 -31.82 31.91
C VAL A 36 -36.30 -30.56 31.39
N TRP A 37 -37.61 -30.63 31.40
CA TRP A 37 -38.56 -29.57 31.06
C TRP A 37 -38.66 -28.54 32.20
N ASP A 38 -39.23 -27.39 31.85
CA ASP A 38 -39.91 -26.39 32.69
C ASP A 38 -39.09 -25.24 33.34
N SER A 39 -39.03 -24.10 32.62
CA SER A 39 -39.47 -22.78 33.11
C SER A 39 -39.47 -21.76 31.94
N PRO A 40 -40.61 -21.14 31.57
CA PRO A 40 -40.67 -20.15 30.47
C PRO A 40 -40.45 -18.70 30.92
N GLU A 41 -40.29 -18.45 32.21
CA GLU A 41 -40.12 -17.10 32.76
C GLU A 41 -38.88 -17.11 33.63
N ASP A 42 -37.75 -16.73 33.04
CA ASP A 42 -36.74 -15.85 33.66
C ASP A 42 -35.46 -15.82 32.80
N GLU A 43 -35.11 -14.61 32.39
CA GLU A 43 -33.72 -14.15 32.33
C GLU A 43 -32.70 -14.98 31.52
N ILE A 44 -32.71 -14.80 30.20
CA ILE A 44 -31.45 -14.76 29.43
C ILE A 44 -30.99 -13.29 29.35
N THR A 45 -30.81 -12.67 30.52
CA THR A 45 -30.14 -11.39 30.66
C THR A 45 -28.63 -11.60 30.49
N ALA A 46 -28.15 -11.21 29.30
CA ALA A 46 -26.87 -10.54 29.11
C ALA A 46 -25.62 -11.10 29.83
N VAL A 47 -25.25 -12.36 29.61
CA VAL A 47 -23.85 -12.81 29.86
C VAL A 47 -22.98 -12.46 28.64
N GLY A 48 -22.64 -11.19 28.50
CA GLY A 48 -21.86 -10.70 27.36
C GLY A 48 -20.88 -9.56 27.66
N THR A 49 -20.80 -9.09 28.91
CA THR A 49 -19.91 -7.98 29.30
C THR A 49 -18.66 -8.49 30.03
N GLU A 50 -18.05 -9.58 29.58
CA GLU A 50 -16.73 -9.97 30.10
C GLU A 50 -15.59 -9.33 29.30
N LYS A 51 -15.06 -8.26 29.88
CA LYS A 51 -13.69 -7.80 29.67
C LYS A 51 -12.75 -9.00 29.89
N LYS A 52 -12.00 -9.38 28.84
CA LYS A 52 -10.98 -10.45 28.73
C LYS A 52 -11.47 -11.75 28.06
N ALA A 53 -11.68 -11.72 26.74
CA ALA A 53 -11.71 -12.94 25.93
C ALA A 53 -10.66 -12.86 24.80
N ARG A 54 -9.45 -13.36 25.06
CA ARG A 54 -8.52 -13.73 23.99
C ARG A 54 -9.15 -14.94 23.27
N ARG A 55 -9.75 -14.66 22.11
CA ARG A 55 -10.31 -15.59 21.11
C ARG A 55 -11.52 -16.42 21.57
N ARG A 56 -12.74 -15.90 21.33
CA ARG A 56 -13.94 -16.76 21.22
C ARG A 56 -13.95 -17.48 19.85
N PRO A 57 -14.43 -18.72 19.76
CA PRO A 57 -14.29 -19.57 18.57
C PRO A 57 -15.26 -19.20 17.44
N ARG A 58 -14.87 -19.52 16.19
CA ARG A 58 -15.58 -19.27 14.92
C ARG A 58 -17.04 -19.78 14.82
N ARG A 59 -17.56 -20.49 15.82
CA ARG A 59 -18.95 -21.03 15.82
C ARG A 59 -20.04 -19.97 15.98
N TYR A 60 -19.69 -18.73 16.32
CA TYR A 60 -20.62 -17.58 16.43
C TYR A 60 -20.43 -16.52 15.33
N ALA A 61 -19.56 -16.77 14.33
CA ALA A 61 -19.27 -15.78 13.29
C ALA A 61 -20.47 -15.50 12.35
N SER A 62 -21.46 -16.40 12.30
CA SER A 62 -22.68 -16.26 11.50
C SER A 62 -23.82 -15.51 12.20
N LEU A 63 -23.70 -15.24 13.51
CA LEU A 63 -24.66 -14.40 14.25
C LEU A 63 -24.11 -12.98 14.35
N VAL A 64 -23.93 -12.32 13.20
CA VAL A 64 -23.77 -10.86 13.18
C VAL A 64 -25.11 -10.28 13.58
N ARG A 65 -25.31 -10.00 14.87
CA ARG A 65 -26.45 -9.22 15.34
C ARG A 65 -26.42 -7.89 14.60
N ALA A 66 -27.36 -7.68 13.69
CA ALA A 66 -27.64 -6.35 13.20
C ALA A 66 -27.94 -5.47 14.43
N PRO A 67 -27.28 -4.31 14.59
CA PRO A 67 -27.68 -3.40 15.64
C PRO A 67 -29.17 -3.08 15.47
N PRO A 68 -29.90 -2.83 16.57
CA PRO A 68 -31.31 -2.45 16.48
C PRO A 68 -31.46 -1.27 15.50
N PRO A 69 -32.55 -1.24 14.70
CA PRO A 69 -32.73 -0.23 13.68
C PRO A 69 -32.69 1.16 14.31
N ASP A 70 -31.77 1.99 13.83
CA ASP A 70 -31.70 3.39 14.23
C ASP A 70 -32.99 4.10 13.84
N THR A 71 -33.44 5.02 14.69
CA THR A 71 -34.44 6.00 14.24
C THR A 71 -33.87 6.82 13.06
N PRO A 72 -34.70 7.32 12.14
CA PRO A 72 -34.22 8.09 10.99
C PRO A 72 -33.34 9.28 11.42
N ASN A 73 -33.66 9.93 12.54
CA ASN A 73 -32.87 11.04 13.07
C ASN A 73 -31.48 10.59 13.54
N THR A 74 -31.36 9.48 14.26
CA THR A 74 -30.07 8.95 14.70
C THR A 74 -29.21 8.46 13.53
N ALA A 75 -29.83 7.89 12.49
CA ALA A 75 -29.12 7.50 11.27
C ALA A 75 -28.54 8.71 10.54
N VAL A 76 -29.31 9.80 10.41
CA VAL A 76 -28.83 11.05 9.79
C VAL A 76 -27.68 11.67 10.58
N VAL A 77 -27.73 11.67 11.91
CA VAL A 77 -26.61 12.19 12.74
C VAL A 77 -25.36 11.36 12.53
N LYS A 78 -25.46 10.03 12.60
CA LYS A 78 -24.31 9.13 12.35
C LYS A 78 -23.74 9.32 10.94
N LEU A 79 -24.59 9.42 9.92
CA LEU A 79 -24.16 9.68 8.54
C LEU A 79 -23.45 11.03 8.41
N LYS A 80 -23.94 12.10 9.06
CA LYS A 80 -23.27 13.41 9.06
C LYS A 80 -21.90 13.35 9.74
N GLU A 81 -21.79 12.65 10.87
CA GLU A 81 -20.50 12.46 11.55
C GLU A 81 -19.51 11.66 10.72
N GLU A 82 -19.96 10.58 10.07
CA GLU A 82 -19.12 9.80 9.16
C GLU A 82 -18.69 10.62 7.95
N ASN A 83 -19.60 11.39 7.35
CA ASN A 83 -19.29 12.27 6.24
C ASN A 83 -18.28 13.36 6.65
N ALA A 84 -18.41 13.93 7.85
CA ALA A 84 -17.42 14.85 8.41
C ALA A 84 -16.05 14.18 8.63
N LYS A 85 -16.02 12.94 9.13
CA LYS A 85 -14.78 12.15 9.29
C LYS A 85 -14.12 11.86 7.94
N LEU A 86 -14.90 11.48 6.93
CA LEU A 86 -14.43 11.22 5.57
C LEU A 86 -13.87 12.49 4.92
N ASN A 87 -14.55 13.63 5.05
CA ASN A 87 -14.04 14.92 4.54
C ASN A 87 -12.72 15.33 5.20
N LYS A 88 -12.58 15.13 6.52
CA LYS A 88 -11.30 15.37 7.21
C LYS A 88 -10.18 14.47 6.67
N ARG A 89 -10.46 13.20 6.41
CA ARG A 89 -9.48 12.25 5.83
C ARG A 89 -9.12 12.64 4.39
N LEU A 90 -10.10 13.04 3.59
CA LEU A 90 -9.90 13.48 2.22
C LEU A 90 -8.97 14.69 2.16
N LYS A 91 -9.21 15.72 2.97
CA LYS A 91 -8.34 16.91 3.06
C LYS A 91 -6.90 16.55 3.41
N ARG A 92 -6.71 15.72 4.44
CA ARG A 92 -5.36 15.24 4.83
C ARG A 92 -4.68 14.44 3.71
N SER A 93 -5.44 13.66 2.94
CA SER A 93 -4.91 12.92 1.79
C SER A 93 -4.50 13.86 0.65
N GLN A 94 -5.32 14.86 0.35
CA GLN A 94 -5.02 15.90 -0.65
C GLN A 94 -3.76 16.70 -0.26
N GLU A 95 -3.62 17.10 1.00
CA GLU A 95 -2.42 17.76 1.52
C GLU A 95 -1.17 16.89 1.33
N LYS A 96 -1.24 15.61 1.70
CA LYS A 96 -0.12 14.67 1.50
C LYS A 96 0.25 14.51 0.03
N CYS A 97 -0.75 14.37 -0.85
CA CYS A 97 -0.54 14.27 -2.28
C CYS A 97 0.11 15.55 -2.84
N HIS A 98 -0.33 16.73 -2.38
CA HIS A 98 0.24 18.01 -2.78
C HIS A 98 1.72 18.14 -2.37
N VAL A 99 2.03 17.82 -1.12
CA VAL A 99 3.41 17.79 -0.60
C VAL A 99 4.28 16.83 -1.40
N PHE A 100 3.78 15.62 -1.67
CA PHE A 100 4.49 14.66 -2.52
C PHE A 100 4.72 15.20 -3.95
N GLY A 101 3.72 15.85 -4.54
CA GLY A 101 3.86 16.50 -5.84
C GLY A 101 4.87 17.65 -5.87
N LEU A 102 5.01 18.41 -4.78
CA LEU A 102 6.07 19.41 -4.63
C LEU A 102 7.45 18.75 -4.59
N HIS A 103 7.60 17.65 -3.85
CA HIS A 103 8.87 16.90 -3.81
C HIS A 103 9.24 16.31 -5.16
N LEU A 104 8.28 15.74 -5.90
CA LEU A 104 8.54 15.21 -7.25
C LEU A 104 9.00 16.31 -8.20
N ARG A 105 8.36 17.49 -8.16
CA ARG A 105 8.77 18.64 -8.98
C ARG A 105 10.15 19.16 -8.59
N ALA A 106 10.43 19.29 -7.30
CA ALA A 106 11.76 19.68 -6.83
C ALA A 106 12.84 18.67 -7.26
N ALA A 107 12.55 17.36 -7.16
CA ALA A 107 13.46 16.31 -7.61
C ALA A 107 13.73 16.37 -9.12
N ALA A 108 12.73 16.70 -9.94
CA ALA A 108 12.92 16.93 -11.38
C ALA A 108 13.84 18.13 -11.64
N ALA A 109 13.60 19.27 -10.97
CA ALA A 109 14.43 20.47 -11.10
C ALA A 109 15.89 20.22 -10.67
N PHE A 110 16.13 19.44 -9.62
CA PHE A 110 17.50 19.07 -9.21
C PHE A 110 18.23 18.21 -10.26
N ARG A 111 17.51 17.35 -10.99
CA ARG A 111 18.10 16.59 -12.11
C ARG A 111 18.46 17.50 -13.27
N GLU A 112 17.55 18.38 -13.68
CA GLU A 112 17.81 19.36 -14.75
C GLU A 112 19.02 20.25 -14.42
N ALA A 113 19.14 20.71 -13.18
CA ALA A 113 20.29 21.49 -12.72
C ALA A 113 21.61 20.68 -12.78
N ALA A 114 21.58 19.39 -12.42
CA ALA A 114 22.75 18.53 -12.52
C ALA A 114 23.18 18.31 -13.99
N ASP A 115 22.22 18.11 -14.89
CA ASP A 115 22.47 17.98 -16.33
C ASP A 115 23.03 19.27 -16.94
N LEU A 116 22.56 20.44 -16.49
CA LEU A 116 23.13 21.72 -16.90
C LEU A 116 24.56 21.89 -16.40
N LYS A 117 24.85 21.52 -15.15
CA LYS A 117 26.21 21.61 -14.58
C LYS A 117 27.20 20.75 -15.35
N THR A 118 26.83 19.53 -15.75
CA THR A 118 27.71 18.67 -16.55
C THR A 118 27.94 19.21 -17.95
N LYS A 119 26.91 19.79 -18.60
CA LYS A 119 27.06 20.47 -19.89
C LYS A 119 28.03 21.65 -19.82
N VAL A 120 27.90 22.50 -18.80
CA VAL A 120 28.81 23.64 -18.60
C VAL A 120 30.25 23.17 -18.39
N ALA A 121 30.46 22.18 -17.51
CA ALA A 121 31.79 21.63 -17.26
C ALA A 121 32.45 21.04 -18.54
N ASN A 122 31.67 20.41 -19.42
CA ASN A 122 32.17 19.90 -20.69
C ASN A 122 32.55 21.02 -21.67
N VAL A 123 31.78 22.11 -21.70
CA VAL A 123 32.10 23.29 -22.53
C VAL A 123 33.38 23.96 -22.02
N GLU A 124 33.49 24.20 -20.72
CA GLU A 124 34.69 24.77 -20.09
C GLU A 124 35.93 23.90 -20.35
N ALA A 125 35.81 22.57 -20.23
CA ALA A 125 36.90 21.65 -20.54
C ALA A 125 37.30 21.69 -22.02
N ALA A 126 36.35 21.86 -22.94
CA ALA A 126 36.64 22.00 -24.36
C ALA A 126 37.33 23.33 -24.70
N GLU A 127 36.89 24.43 -24.07
CA GLU A 127 37.52 25.75 -24.21
C GLU A 127 38.95 25.75 -23.66
N ALA A 128 39.17 25.18 -22.47
CA ALA A 128 40.50 25.04 -21.89
C ALA A 128 41.44 24.24 -22.81
N ARG A 129 40.95 23.17 -23.45
CA ARG A 129 41.74 22.40 -24.43
C ARG A 129 42.12 23.24 -25.65
N ARG A 130 41.18 24.02 -26.19
CA ARG A 130 41.45 24.91 -27.34
C ARG A 130 42.48 25.98 -26.99
N GLU A 131 42.39 26.57 -25.80
CA GLU A 131 43.34 27.58 -25.37
C GLU A 131 44.74 26.99 -25.17
N VAL A 132 44.84 25.78 -24.59
CA VAL A 132 46.12 25.06 -24.48
C VAL A 132 46.71 24.78 -25.87
N GLU A 133 45.91 24.32 -26.83
CA GLU A 133 46.38 24.12 -28.20
C GLU A 133 46.84 25.41 -28.87
N ARG A 134 46.13 26.52 -28.64
CA ARG A 134 46.53 27.84 -29.13
C ARG A 134 47.88 28.26 -28.55
N LEU A 135 48.05 28.16 -27.24
CA LEU A 135 49.30 28.52 -26.56
C LEU A 135 50.48 27.65 -27.02
N LYS A 136 50.25 26.34 -27.25
CA LYS A 136 51.28 25.45 -27.83
C LYS A 136 51.76 25.91 -29.19
N ARG A 137 50.83 26.25 -30.11
CA ARG A 137 51.19 26.75 -31.45
C ARG A 137 51.94 28.08 -31.39
N GLU A 138 51.57 28.96 -30.46
CA GLU A 138 52.28 30.24 -30.28
C GLU A 138 53.70 30.04 -29.74
N ILE A 139 53.88 29.11 -28.79
CA ILE A 139 55.21 28.72 -28.29
C ILE A 139 56.07 28.17 -29.44
N GLU A 140 55.55 27.21 -30.20
CA GLU A 140 56.26 26.63 -31.36
C GLU A 140 56.68 27.71 -32.38
N ARG A 141 55.82 28.70 -32.61
CA ARG A 141 56.12 29.85 -33.47
C ARG A 141 57.25 30.71 -32.92
N LEU A 142 57.20 31.05 -31.63
CA LEU A 142 58.22 31.87 -30.97
C LEU A 142 59.58 31.15 -30.90
N GLU A 143 59.58 29.85 -30.64
CA GLU A 143 60.78 29.01 -30.68
C GLU A 143 61.41 28.97 -32.08
N ALA A 144 60.59 28.82 -33.13
CA ALA A 144 61.07 28.87 -34.51
C ALA A 144 61.69 30.23 -34.87
N MET A 145 61.07 31.34 -34.42
CA MET A 145 61.63 32.68 -34.61
C MET A 145 62.96 32.87 -33.88
N ASN A 146 63.07 32.34 -32.66
CA ASN A 146 64.30 32.42 -31.86
C ASN A 146 65.44 31.63 -32.52
N ASN A 147 65.16 30.41 -33.00
CA ASN A 147 66.14 29.59 -33.71
C ASN A 147 66.65 30.21 -35.03
N LEU A 148 65.90 31.14 -35.62
CA LEU A 148 66.33 31.90 -36.81
C LEU A 148 67.15 33.15 -36.46
N ALA A 149 66.98 33.67 -35.24
CA ALA A 149 67.68 34.86 -34.77
C ALA A 149 69.07 34.54 -34.21
N ASN A 150 69.27 33.32 -33.72
CA ASN A 150 70.58 32.77 -33.33
C ASN A 150 71.30 32.15 -34.52
#